data_AF-A0A948DPW9-F1
#
_entry.id   AF-A0A948DPW9-F1
#
_cell.length_a   1.000
_cell.length_b   1.000
_cell.length_c   1.000
_cell.angle_alpha   90.00
_cell.angle_beta   90.00
_cell.angle_gamma   90.00
#
_symmetry.space_group_name_H-M   'P 1'
#
loop_
_entity.id
_entity.type
_entity.pdbx_description
1 polymer ?
#
loop_
_entity_poly.entity_id
_entity_poly.type
_entity_poly.pdbx_seq_one_letter_code
_entity_poly.pdbx_strand_id
1 'polypeptide(L)'
;MPGTSADQFAPTEFCPWRKRVIQGEVHDENAYSVGGYSGHAGLFSRACDLFTLTEMLIGHYYGKRDDFLKPETVRTFFSRQKLVKDSTWALGWDTPSPCNSSAGDSFSRESVGHLGFTGTSVWIDLHRKILVIFLTNRVHPTRTNRKIREFRPALHNLIMNYFLLGKPNA
;
A
#
# COMPACT_ATOMS: atom_id res chain seq x y z
N MET A 1 3.13 1.44 21.64
CA MET A 1 2.99 0.01 21.99
C MET A 1 3.97 -0.30 23.12
N PRO A 2 3.55 -0.89 24.24
CA PRO A 2 4.47 -1.23 25.33
C PRO A 2 5.55 -2.19 24.82
N GLY A 3 6.83 -1.84 24.97
CA GLY A 3 7.96 -2.74 24.70
C GLY A 3 8.69 -2.59 23.35
N THR A 4 8.30 -1.68 22.45
CA THR A 4 9.03 -1.44 21.19
C THR A 4 9.84 -0.14 21.25
N SER A 5 11.16 -0.22 21.01
CA SER A 5 12.04 0.97 20.92
C SER A 5 11.73 1.80 19.68
N ALA A 6 11.87 3.13 19.79
CA ALA A 6 11.69 4.07 18.68
C ALA A 6 12.61 3.76 17.48
N ASP A 7 13.79 3.17 17.73
CA ASP A 7 14.78 2.83 16.70
C ASP A 7 14.32 1.73 15.74
N GLN A 8 13.25 1.01 16.09
CA GLN A 8 12.63 0.01 15.21
C GLN A 8 11.73 0.66 14.13
N PHE A 9 11.49 1.97 14.21
CA PHE A 9 10.59 2.71 13.33
C PHE A 9 11.36 3.79 12.57
N ALA A 10 11.06 3.93 11.28
CA ALA A 10 11.62 5.03 10.49
C ALA A 10 11.05 6.39 10.98
N PRO A 11 11.89 7.41 11.18
CA PRO A 11 11.43 8.75 11.53
C PRO A 11 10.67 9.37 10.36
N THR A 12 9.55 10.03 10.61
CA THR A 12 8.70 10.66 9.59
C THR A 12 8.98 12.16 9.52
N GLU A 13 8.01 13.02 9.76
CA GLU A 13 8.11 14.46 9.58
C GLU A 13 8.43 15.19 10.89
N PHE A 14 9.13 16.33 10.81
CA PHE A 14 9.12 17.30 11.89
C PHE A 14 7.73 17.92 12.05
N CYS A 15 7.04 17.58 13.14
CA CYS A 15 5.72 18.11 13.41
C CYS A 15 5.84 19.44 14.18
N PRO A 16 5.40 20.58 13.62
CA PRO A 16 5.52 21.88 14.29
C PRO A 16 4.74 21.93 15.61
N TRP A 17 3.59 21.26 15.67
CA TRP A 17 2.76 21.20 16.87
C TRP A 17 3.38 20.30 17.97
N ARG A 18 3.92 19.13 17.61
CA ARG A 18 4.63 18.25 18.58
C ARG A 18 6.06 18.72 18.88
N LYS A 19 6.57 19.71 18.14
CA LYS A 19 7.93 20.30 18.24
C LYS A 19 9.07 19.28 18.15
N ARG A 20 8.86 18.20 17.39
CA ARG A 20 9.85 17.12 17.22
C ARG A 20 9.60 16.33 15.93
N VAL A 21 10.60 15.57 15.52
CA VAL A 21 10.44 14.54 14.49
C VAL A 21 9.59 13.40 15.06
N ILE A 22 8.55 13.02 14.34
CA ILE A 22 7.68 11.90 14.73
C ILE A 22 8.39 10.58 14.40
N GLN A 23 8.55 9.71 15.39
CA GLN A 23 9.14 8.38 15.24
C GLN A 23 8.48 7.41 16.22
N GLY A 24 8.07 6.23 15.74
CA GLY A 24 7.35 5.24 16.56
C GLY A 24 5.93 5.63 16.96
N GLU A 25 5.36 6.66 16.34
CA GLU A 25 4.02 7.18 16.60
C GLU A 25 3.30 7.49 15.29
N VAL A 26 1.98 7.38 15.31
CA VAL A 26 1.16 7.68 14.14
C VAL A 26 1.38 9.14 13.68
N HIS A 27 1.60 9.28 12.37
CA HIS A 27 1.76 10.58 11.73
C HIS A 27 0.41 11.32 11.63
N ASP A 28 -0.66 10.59 11.31
CA ASP A 28 -2.02 11.14 11.21
C ASP A 28 -2.48 11.78 12.53
N GLU A 29 -2.91 13.04 12.44
CA GLU A 29 -3.25 13.87 13.60
C GLU A 29 -4.56 13.43 14.26
N ASN A 30 -5.52 12.94 13.47
CA ASN A 30 -6.79 12.44 13.98
C ASN A 30 -6.59 11.14 14.76
N ALA A 31 -5.88 10.17 14.17
CA ALA A 31 -5.55 8.90 14.83
C ALA A 31 -4.70 9.14 16.09
N TYR A 32 -3.79 10.11 16.06
CA TYR A 32 -3.03 10.51 17.25
C TYR A 32 -3.95 10.99 18.38
N SER A 33 -4.91 11.86 18.05
CA SER A 33 -5.80 12.49 19.03
C SER A 33 -6.73 11.48 19.73
N VAL A 34 -6.99 10.32 19.12
CA VAL A 34 -7.85 9.26 19.67
C VAL A 34 -7.07 8.08 20.26
N GLY A 35 -5.79 8.27 20.60
CA GLY A 35 -4.98 7.24 21.29
C GLY A 35 -3.91 6.56 20.43
N GLY A 36 -3.67 7.06 19.22
CA GLY A 36 -2.53 6.65 18.38
C GLY A 36 -2.84 5.60 17.33
N TYR A 37 -4.07 5.07 17.28
CA TYR A 37 -4.50 4.10 16.28
C TYR A 37 -5.99 4.25 15.94
N SER A 38 -6.32 4.05 14.68
CA SER A 38 -7.67 4.09 14.12
C SER A 38 -7.73 3.15 12.90
N GLY A 39 -8.94 2.84 12.42
CA GLY A 39 -9.13 1.97 11.25
C GLY A 39 -8.41 2.45 9.98
N HIS A 40 -8.07 3.74 9.89
CA HIS A 40 -7.39 4.34 8.74
C HIS A 40 -5.88 4.59 8.94
N ALA A 41 -5.36 4.55 10.18
CA ALA A 41 -3.96 4.89 10.46
C ALA A 41 -3.47 4.38 11.84
N GLY A 42 -2.16 4.24 12.00
CA GLY A 42 -1.51 3.89 13.27
C GLY A 42 -0.99 2.45 13.37
N LEU A 43 -1.17 1.65 12.33
CA LEU A 43 -0.52 0.35 12.22
C LEU A 43 0.92 0.49 11.68
N PHE A 44 1.84 -0.22 12.31
CA PHE A 44 3.24 -0.33 11.89
C PHE A 44 3.56 -1.79 11.61
N SER A 45 4.37 -2.02 10.58
CA SER A 45 4.61 -3.36 10.05
C SER A 45 5.84 -3.36 9.14
N ARG A 46 6.37 -4.54 8.83
CA ARG A 46 7.48 -4.73 7.88
C ARG A 46 6.97 -5.29 6.55
N ALA A 47 7.81 -5.27 5.53
CA ALA A 47 7.47 -5.82 4.22
C ALA A 47 7.09 -7.32 4.30
N CYS A 48 7.72 -8.09 5.19
CA CYS A 48 7.41 -9.50 5.40
C CYS A 48 6.00 -9.71 5.96
N ASP A 49 5.56 -8.92 6.92
CA ASP A 49 4.23 -9.09 7.52
C ASP A 49 3.14 -8.64 6.53
N LEU A 50 3.40 -7.59 5.74
CA LEU A 50 2.53 -7.18 4.64
C LEU A 50 2.44 -8.28 3.57
N PHE A 51 3.55 -8.97 3.27
CA PHE A 51 3.55 -10.11 2.36
C PHE A 51 2.67 -11.24 2.89
N THR A 52 2.79 -11.59 4.18
CA THR A 52 1.93 -12.62 4.79
C THR A 52 0.46 -12.24 4.71
N LEU A 53 0.11 -10.99 5.01
CA LEU A 53 -1.27 -10.52 4.94
C LEU A 53 -1.82 -10.56 3.51
N THR A 54 -1.05 -10.07 2.53
CA THR A 54 -1.50 -10.07 1.14
C THR A 54 -1.55 -11.47 0.55
N GLU A 55 -0.62 -12.35 0.89
CA GLU A 55 -0.64 -13.76 0.48
C GLU A 55 -1.88 -14.48 1.03
N MET A 56 -2.24 -14.24 2.29
CA MET A 56 -3.47 -14.76 2.90
C MET A 56 -4.70 -14.30 2.10
N LEU A 57 -4.83 -12.99 1.81
CA LEU A 57 -5.94 -12.45 1.02
C LEU A 57 -5.97 -13.03 -0.40
N ILE A 58 -4.82 -13.16 -1.07
CA ILE A 58 -4.70 -13.78 -2.39
C ILE A 58 -5.13 -15.25 -2.33
N GLY A 59 -4.77 -15.97 -1.27
CA GLY A 59 -5.20 -17.34 -1.02
C GLY A 59 -6.73 -17.47 -0.95
N HIS A 60 -7.38 -16.58 -0.19
CA HIS A 60 -8.85 -16.50 -0.15
C HIS A 60 -9.46 -16.13 -1.50
N TYR A 61 -8.89 -15.14 -2.20
CA TYR A 61 -9.37 -14.70 -3.51
C TYR A 61 -9.48 -15.87 -4.51
N TYR A 62 -8.44 -16.71 -4.58
CA TYR A 62 -8.41 -17.89 -5.45
C TYR A 62 -9.12 -19.13 -4.87
N GLY A 63 -9.78 -19.03 -3.71
CA GLY A 63 -10.46 -20.16 -3.07
C GLY A 63 -9.52 -21.24 -2.54
N LYS A 64 -8.25 -20.91 -2.30
CA LYS A 64 -7.27 -21.81 -1.66
C LYS A 64 -7.37 -21.81 -0.13
N ARG A 65 -8.13 -20.87 0.43
CA ARG A 65 -8.35 -20.67 1.88
C ARG A 65 -9.78 -20.22 2.15
N ASP A 66 -10.30 -20.59 3.32
CA ASP A 66 -11.63 -20.24 3.83
C ASP A 66 -11.69 -20.08 5.37
N ASP A 67 -10.52 -19.99 6.02
CA ASP A 67 -10.36 -20.02 7.48
C ASP A 67 -10.71 -18.72 8.22
N PHE A 68 -10.38 -17.55 7.65
CA PHE A 68 -10.69 -16.24 8.26
C PHE A 68 -11.78 -15.46 7.52
N LEU A 69 -11.79 -15.56 6.19
CA LEU A 69 -12.70 -14.85 5.31
C LEU A 69 -13.24 -15.83 4.27
N LYS A 70 -14.51 -15.66 3.89
CA LYS A 70 -15.06 -16.39 2.75
C LYS A 70 -14.35 -15.94 1.47
N PRO A 71 -14.02 -16.85 0.53
CA PRO A 71 -13.45 -16.48 -0.76
C PRO A 71 -14.23 -15.39 -1.49
N GLU A 72 -15.57 -15.44 -1.41
CA GLU A 72 -16.47 -14.46 -2.03
C GLU A 72 -16.28 -13.06 -1.43
N THR A 73 -16.07 -12.97 -0.11
CA THR A 73 -15.86 -11.69 0.58
C THR A 73 -14.60 -10.99 0.07
N VAL A 74 -13.50 -11.72 -0.09
CA VAL A 74 -12.25 -11.13 -0.60
C VAL A 74 -12.39 -10.76 -2.08
N ARG A 75 -13.08 -11.57 -2.89
CA ARG A 75 -13.42 -11.20 -4.27
C ARG A 75 -14.23 -9.90 -4.31
N THR A 76 -15.16 -9.68 -3.39
CA THR A 76 -15.88 -8.41 -3.26
C THR A 76 -14.94 -7.26 -2.90
N PHE A 77 -14.02 -7.44 -1.95
CA PHE A 77 -13.04 -6.42 -1.57
C PHE A 77 -12.16 -5.98 -2.73
N PHE A 78 -11.80 -6.92 -3.62
CA PHE A 78 -10.92 -6.67 -4.77
C PHE A 78 -11.66 -6.25 -6.04
N SER A 79 -12.98 -6.18 -6.02
CA SER A 79 -13.78 -5.77 -7.19
C SER A 79 -14.01 -4.27 -7.18
N ARG A 80 -13.70 -3.60 -8.30
CA ARG A 80 -14.04 -2.18 -8.51
C ARG A 80 -15.54 -1.97 -8.33
N GLN A 81 -15.89 -0.99 -7.50
CA GLN A 81 -17.28 -0.69 -7.19
C GLN A 81 -17.84 0.32 -8.19
N LYS A 82 -19.11 0.14 -8.56
CA LYS A 82 -19.86 1.08 -9.42
C LYS A 82 -20.79 1.99 -8.60
N LEU A 83 -20.46 2.21 -7.33
CA LEU A 83 -21.24 3.02 -6.40
C LEU A 83 -21.13 4.52 -6.69
N VAL A 84 -19.96 4.96 -7.19
CA VAL A 84 -19.70 6.35 -7.57
C VAL A 84 -19.24 6.36 -9.02
N LYS A 85 -19.85 7.24 -9.82
CA LYS A 85 -19.51 7.39 -11.24
C LYS A 85 -18.02 7.68 -11.39
N ASP A 86 -17.38 7.00 -12.33
CA ASP A 86 -15.96 7.15 -12.70
C ASP A 86 -14.94 6.79 -11.60
N SER A 87 -15.37 6.37 -10.40
CA SER A 87 -14.47 5.94 -9.32
C SER A 87 -13.71 4.67 -9.66
N THR A 88 -12.41 4.63 -9.35
CA THR A 88 -11.53 3.45 -9.47
C THR A 88 -11.51 2.59 -8.22
N TRP A 89 -12.23 2.98 -7.16
CA TRP A 89 -12.15 2.31 -5.88
C TRP A 89 -12.88 0.97 -5.87
N ALA A 90 -12.22 -0.01 -5.27
CA ALA A 90 -12.83 -1.20 -4.71
C ALA A 90 -13.10 -0.97 -3.19
N LEU A 91 -13.54 -1.98 -2.45
CA LEU A 91 -13.85 -1.80 -1.02
C LEU A 91 -12.58 -1.82 -0.18
N GLY A 92 -12.09 -0.62 0.16
CA GLY A 92 -10.84 -0.46 0.93
C GLY A 92 -9.57 -0.64 0.09
N TRP A 93 -9.70 -0.72 -1.24
CA TRP A 93 -8.60 -0.85 -2.20
C TRP A 93 -8.83 0.07 -3.40
N ASP A 94 -7.77 0.46 -4.08
CA ASP A 94 -7.80 1.17 -5.36
C ASP A 94 -7.56 0.19 -6.51
N THR A 95 -7.94 0.58 -7.72
CA THR A 95 -7.62 -0.13 -8.98
C THR A 95 -6.91 0.81 -9.95
N PRO A 96 -6.15 0.33 -10.94
CA PRO A 96 -5.40 1.21 -11.82
C PRO A 96 -6.29 2.24 -12.53
N SER A 97 -5.94 3.52 -12.38
CA SER A 97 -6.62 4.60 -13.07
C SER A 97 -6.40 4.52 -14.58
N PRO A 98 -7.35 4.95 -15.41
CA PRO A 98 -7.19 4.97 -16.87
C PRO A 98 -6.01 5.84 -17.35
N CYS A 99 -5.65 6.85 -16.57
CA CYS A 99 -4.56 7.78 -16.85
C CYS A 99 -3.87 8.20 -15.54
N ASN A 100 -2.54 8.41 -15.60
CA ASN A 100 -1.71 8.80 -14.46
C ASN A 100 -1.87 7.89 -13.22
N SER A 101 -2.00 6.58 -13.45
CA SER A 101 -2.17 5.60 -12.39
C SER A 101 -0.95 5.57 -11.46
N SER A 102 -1.19 5.53 -10.16
CA SER A 102 -0.11 5.32 -9.19
C SER A 102 0.49 3.90 -9.23
N ALA A 103 -0.21 2.95 -9.89
CA ALA A 103 0.30 1.63 -10.23
C ALA A 103 1.27 1.66 -11.42
N GLY A 104 1.34 2.76 -12.18
CA GLY A 104 1.93 2.74 -13.52
C GLY A 104 1.00 2.11 -14.55
N ASP A 105 1.56 1.82 -15.72
CA ASP A 105 0.85 1.40 -16.93
C ASP A 105 0.95 -0.11 -17.17
N SER A 106 1.93 -0.75 -16.52
CA SER A 106 2.20 -2.17 -16.73
C SER A 106 1.32 -3.11 -15.89
N PHE A 107 0.64 -2.62 -14.84
CA PHE A 107 -0.33 -3.43 -14.07
C PHE A 107 -1.60 -3.70 -14.86
N SER A 108 -2.15 -4.92 -14.76
CA SER A 108 -3.42 -5.26 -15.42
C SER A 108 -4.61 -4.51 -14.81
N ARG A 109 -5.72 -4.39 -15.55
CA ARG A 109 -6.96 -3.76 -15.03
C ARG A 109 -7.60 -4.50 -13.85
N GLU A 110 -7.22 -5.76 -13.64
CA GLU A 110 -7.68 -6.62 -12.55
C GLU A 110 -6.80 -6.45 -11.30
N SER A 111 -5.89 -5.49 -11.31
CA SER A 111 -5.01 -5.25 -10.18
C SER A 111 -5.70 -4.45 -9.08
N VAL A 112 -5.27 -4.68 -7.84
CA VAL A 112 -5.72 -3.94 -6.66
C VAL A 112 -4.53 -3.41 -5.89
N GLY A 113 -4.69 -2.25 -5.25
CA GLY A 113 -3.61 -1.68 -4.47
C GLY A 113 -4.06 -0.68 -3.42
N HIS A 114 -3.11 -0.21 -2.63
CA HIS A 114 -3.32 0.82 -1.64
C HIS A 114 -2.06 1.66 -1.46
N LEU A 115 -2.25 2.96 -1.22
CA LEU A 115 -1.17 3.90 -0.98
C LEU A 115 -1.09 4.28 0.50
N GLY A 116 0.12 4.52 1.00
CA GLY A 116 0.35 5.13 2.30
C GLY A 116 0.82 6.57 2.15
N PHE A 117 0.42 7.41 3.10
CA PHE A 117 0.77 8.84 3.11
C PHE A 117 2.29 9.08 3.12
N THR A 118 3.03 8.24 3.84
CA THR A 118 4.51 8.27 3.90
C THR A 118 5.17 7.90 2.58
N GLY A 119 4.40 7.49 1.58
CA GLY A 119 4.86 7.17 0.23
C GLY A 119 4.84 5.67 -0.07
N THR A 120 4.54 4.84 0.92
CA THR A 120 4.42 3.38 0.76
C THR A 120 3.32 3.01 -0.23
N SER A 121 3.41 1.81 -0.81
CA SER A 121 2.35 1.24 -1.62
C SER A 121 2.40 -0.29 -1.62
N VAL A 122 1.24 -0.90 -1.79
CA VAL A 122 1.06 -2.32 -2.08
C VAL A 122 0.22 -2.41 -3.35
N TRP A 123 0.67 -3.19 -4.33
CA TRP A 123 -0.07 -3.47 -5.56
C TRP A 123 -0.01 -4.96 -5.91
N ILE A 124 -1.13 -5.53 -6.30
CA ILE A 124 -1.31 -6.95 -6.62
C ILE A 124 -1.94 -7.06 -8.00
N ASP A 125 -1.24 -7.68 -8.95
CA ASP A 125 -1.81 -8.09 -10.22
C ASP A 125 -2.41 -9.50 -10.07
N LEU A 126 -3.74 -9.59 -9.95
CA LEU A 126 -4.46 -10.85 -9.72
C LEU A 126 -4.48 -11.77 -10.94
N HIS A 127 -4.25 -11.24 -12.14
CA HIS A 127 -4.13 -12.08 -13.33
C HIS A 127 -2.74 -12.72 -13.38
N ARG A 128 -1.71 -11.91 -13.15
CA ARG A 128 -0.31 -12.31 -13.32
C ARG A 128 0.35 -12.85 -12.05
N LYS A 129 -0.35 -12.80 -10.91
CA LYS A 129 0.14 -13.24 -9.59
C LYS A 129 1.43 -12.51 -9.16
N ILE A 130 1.51 -11.22 -9.47
CA ILE A 130 2.65 -10.37 -9.10
C ILE A 130 2.21 -9.45 -7.96
N LEU A 131 2.97 -9.45 -6.87
CA LEU A 131 2.80 -8.56 -5.72
C LEU A 131 4.01 -7.65 -5.63
N VAL A 132 3.77 -6.34 -5.54
CA VAL A 132 4.79 -5.33 -5.28
C VAL A 132 4.49 -4.63 -3.96
N ILE A 133 5.37 -4.79 -2.99
CA ILE A 133 5.36 -4.06 -1.73
C ILE A 133 6.51 -3.06 -1.76
N PHE A 134 6.18 -1.78 -1.69
CA PHE A 134 7.15 -0.70 -1.69
C PHE A 134 7.01 0.13 -0.43
N LEU A 135 8.04 0.08 0.42
CA LEU A 135 8.09 0.85 1.66
C LEU A 135 9.10 1.98 1.52
N THR A 136 8.62 3.22 1.66
CA THR A 136 9.44 4.43 1.60
C THR A 136 8.91 5.46 2.60
N ASN A 137 9.64 6.55 2.73
CA ASN A 137 9.33 7.63 3.64
C ASN A 137 9.63 9.00 3.02
N ARG A 138 8.78 9.41 2.08
CA ARG A 138 8.88 10.70 1.40
C ARG A 138 8.54 11.89 2.31
N VAL A 139 8.05 11.65 3.53
CA VAL A 139 7.72 12.71 4.50
C VAL A 139 8.88 13.15 5.35
N HIS A 140 10.00 12.42 5.29
CA HIS A 140 11.15 12.73 6.10
C HIS A 140 12.11 13.71 5.41
N PRO A 141 12.56 14.80 6.08
CA PRO A 141 12.03 15.33 7.34
C PRO A 141 10.81 16.26 7.14
N THR A 142 10.45 16.59 5.90
CA THR A 142 9.34 17.49 5.58
C THR A 142 8.39 16.91 4.53
N ARG A 143 7.13 17.38 4.52
CA ARG A 143 6.15 16.88 3.56
C ARG A 143 6.19 17.39 2.12
N THR A 144 7.16 18.23 1.78
CA THR A 144 7.19 18.98 0.52
C THR A 144 7.64 18.15 -0.68
N ASN A 145 8.37 17.04 -0.45
CA ASN A 145 8.85 16.19 -1.53
C ASN A 145 7.69 15.43 -2.22
N ARG A 146 7.39 15.80 -3.46
CA ARG A 146 6.34 15.19 -4.30
C ARG A 146 6.86 14.24 -5.38
N LYS A 147 8.18 14.02 -5.48
CA LYS A 147 8.82 13.17 -6.51
C LYS A 147 8.30 11.72 -6.51
N ILE A 148 7.74 11.27 -5.39
CA ILE A 148 7.09 9.96 -5.26
C ILE A 148 5.99 9.73 -6.30
N ARG A 149 5.33 10.80 -6.77
CA ARG A 149 4.25 10.71 -7.77
C ARG A 149 4.75 10.22 -9.13
N GLU A 150 5.99 10.53 -9.48
CA GLU A 150 6.65 10.07 -10.71
C GLU A 150 7.43 8.77 -10.46
N PHE A 151 8.13 8.70 -9.32
CA PHE A 151 8.99 7.57 -8.98
C PHE A 151 8.21 6.26 -8.82
N ARG A 152 7.05 6.29 -8.14
CA ARG A 152 6.29 5.06 -7.85
C ARG A 152 5.77 4.38 -9.12
N PRO A 153 5.08 5.06 -10.06
CA PRO A 153 4.71 4.47 -11.34
C PRO A 153 5.91 3.93 -12.12
N ALA A 154 7.03 4.66 -12.15
CA ALA A 154 8.24 4.24 -12.84
C ALA A 154 8.83 2.94 -12.24
N LEU A 155 8.90 2.85 -10.91
CA LEU A 155 9.35 1.65 -10.19
C LEU A 155 8.44 0.46 -10.51
N HIS A 156 7.13 0.65 -10.43
CA HIS A 156 6.16 -0.39 -10.73
C HIS A 156 6.28 -0.89 -12.18
N ASN A 157 6.37 0.03 -13.15
CA ASN A 157 6.58 -0.32 -14.56
C ASN A 157 7.88 -1.10 -14.75
N LEU A 158 8.98 -0.67 -14.13
CA LEU A 158 10.27 -1.37 -14.20
C LEU A 158 10.16 -2.82 -13.71
N ILE A 159 9.56 -3.03 -12.53
CA ILE A 159 9.38 -4.36 -11.93
C ILE A 159 8.47 -5.24 -12.80
N MET A 160 7.33 -4.70 -13.23
CA MET A 160 6.39 -5.44 -14.06
C MET A 160 7.01 -5.82 -15.41
N ASN A 161 7.71 -4.89 -16.06
CA ASN A 161 8.36 -5.16 -17.34
C ASN A 161 9.45 -6.22 -17.21
N TYR A 162 10.20 -6.25 -16.09
CA TYR A 162 11.17 -7.30 -15.81
C TYR A 162 10.52 -8.69 -15.78
N PHE A 163 9.35 -8.82 -15.17
CA PHE A 163 8.62 -10.11 -15.13
C PHE A 163 7.92 -10.44 -16.45
N LEU A 164 7.50 -9.43 -17.22
CA LEU A 164 6.74 -9.62 -18.47
C LEU A 164 7.63 -9.94 -19.68
N LEU A 165 8.80 -9.30 -19.79
CA LEU A 165 9.69 -9.43 -20.94
C LEU A 165 10.71 -10.58 -20.77
N GLY A 166 10.69 -11.27 -19.63
CA GLY A 166 11.73 -12.22 -19.24
C GLY A 166 12.99 -11.50 -18.77
N LYS A 167 13.84 -12.20 -18.01
CA LYS A 167 15.13 -11.65 -17.56
C LYS A 167 15.93 -11.23 -18.79
N PRO A 168 16.51 -10.01 -18.87
CA PRO A 168 17.60 -9.79 -19.79
C PRO A 168 18.68 -10.82 -19.45
N ASN A 169 19.12 -11.57 -20.45
CA ASN A 169 20.18 -12.58 -20.30
C ASN A 169 21.37 -11.91 -19.59
N ALA A 170 21.62 -12.32 -18.35
CA ALA A 170 22.81 -11.96 -17.59
C ALA A 170 23.96 -12.90 -17.98
#